data_AF-A0A9P8PE07-F1
#
_entry.id   AF-A0A9P8PE07-F1
#
_cell.length_a   1.000
_cell.length_b   1.000
_cell.length_c   1.000
_cell.angle_alpha   90.00
_cell.angle_beta   90.00
_cell.angle_gamma   90.00
#
_symmetry.space_group_name_H-M   'P 1'
#
loop_
_entity.id
_entity.type
_entity.pdbx_description
1 polymer ?
#
loop_
_entity_poly.entity_id
_entity_poly.type
_entity_poly.pdbx_seq_one_letter_code
_entity_poly.pdbx_strand_id
1 'polypeptide(L)'
;MTSSDKRTAYKQLSEEEKKQHHIRSENKRREQIRSTFDSLVKVVPDLTESENRSEYAVLSKTSNYIRQLRVDNQRLLQIAKERGIEVPDDLKE
;
A
#
# COMPACT_ATOMS: atom_id res chain seq x y z
N MET A 1 49.87 15.46 -20.58
CA MET A 1 48.66 15.98 -19.90
C MET A 1 47.58 14.93 -20.01
N THR A 2 47.46 13.99 -19.06
CA THR A 2 46.26 13.16 -18.89
C THR A 2 46.21 12.57 -17.47
N SER A 3 45.00 12.48 -16.95
CA SER A 3 44.56 11.64 -15.82
C SER A 3 44.92 12.06 -14.40
N SER A 4 44.25 13.11 -13.91
CA SER A 4 43.86 13.17 -12.50
C SER A 4 42.59 12.34 -12.33
N ASP A 5 42.79 11.04 -12.20
CA ASP A 5 41.77 10.04 -11.96
C ASP A 5 41.26 10.23 -10.51
N LYS A 6 40.20 11.02 -10.35
CA LYS A 6 39.46 11.22 -9.09
C LYS A 6 38.81 9.90 -8.67
N ARG A 7 39.60 8.98 -8.15
CA ARG A 7 39.09 7.86 -7.38
C ARG A 7 38.78 8.39 -6.00
N THR A 8 37.57 8.95 -5.86
CA THR A 8 36.94 9.20 -4.57
C THR A 8 37.09 7.92 -3.76
N ALA A 9 37.99 7.93 -2.78
CA ALA A 9 38.16 6.83 -1.86
C ALA A 9 36.78 6.55 -1.27
N TYR A 10 36.18 5.42 -1.66
CA TYR A 10 34.94 4.95 -1.08
C TYR A 10 35.28 4.66 0.39
N LYS A 11 35.09 5.68 1.23
CA LYS A 11 35.30 5.58 2.67
C LYS A 11 34.35 4.49 3.12
N GLN A 12 34.88 3.29 3.36
CA GLN A 12 34.06 2.21 3.84
C GLN A 12 33.41 2.70 5.13
N LEU A 13 32.07 2.74 5.12
CA LEU A 13 31.29 3.17 6.27
C LEU A 13 31.78 2.38 7.48
N SER A 14 32.09 3.07 8.57
CA SER A 14 32.38 2.42 9.84
C SER A 14 31.22 1.53 10.26
N GLU A 15 31.47 0.52 11.09
CA GLU A 15 30.41 -0.36 11.58
C GLU A 15 29.31 0.43 12.31
N GLU A 16 29.65 1.53 12.98
CA GLU A 16 28.68 2.42 13.59
C GLU A 16 27.84 3.18 12.53
N GLU A 17 28.46 3.72 11.48
CA GLU A 17 27.73 4.38 10.39
C GLU A 17 26.79 3.40 9.65
N LYS A 18 27.22 2.15 9.43
CA LYS A 18 26.38 1.10 8.84
C LYS A 18 25.17 0.78 9.74
N LYS A 19 25.40 0.66 11.06
CA LYS A 19 24.34 0.41 12.04
C LYS A 19 23.31 1.55 12.06
N GLN A 20 23.77 2.80 12.07
CA GLN A 20 22.88 3.96 12.01
C GLN A 20 22.08 4.01 10.71
N HIS A 21 22.72 3.73 9.57
CA HIS A 21 22.03 3.68 8.28
C HIS A 21 20.98 2.57 8.23
N HIS A 22 21.28 1.38 8.76
CA HIS A 22 20.34 0.27 8.85
C HIS A 22 19.11 0.62 9.69
N ILE A 23 19.31 1.19 10.89
CA ILE A 23 18.21 1.63 11.77
C ILE A 23 17.33 2.66 11.06
N ARG A 24 17.95 3.66 10.40
CA ARG A 24 17.22 4.69 9.65
C ARG A 24 16.42 4.09 8.49
N SER A 25 17.01 3.17 7.74
CA SER A 25 16.34 2.48 6.63
C SER A 25 15.12 1.69 7.12
N GLU A 26 15.26 0.94 8.21
CA GLU A 26 14.15 0.16 8.78
C GLU A 26 13.06 1.06 9.37
N ASN A 27 13.41 2.16 10.04
CA ASN A 27 12.43 3.13 10.52
C ASN A 27 11.61 3.71 9.36
N LYS A 28 12.29 4.12 8.27
CA LYS A 28 11.61 4.60 7.06
C LYS A 28 10.70 3.52 6.45
N ARG A 29 11.16 2.28 6.38
CA ARG A 29 10.35 1.16 5.88
C ARG A 29 9.08 0.97 6.72
N ARG A 30 9.20 1.04 8.05
CA ARG A 30 8.05 0.91 8.97
C ARG A 30 7.09 2.09 8.89
N GLU A 31 7.60 3.31 8.73
CA GLU A 31 6.76 4.50 8.51
C GLU A 31 5.95 4.40 7.22
N GLN A 32 6.56 3.93 6.13
CA GLN A 32 5.86 3.70 4.86
C GLN A 32 4.74 2.66 4.99
N ILE A 33 5.01 1.56 5.69
CA ILE A 33 3.99 0.54 5.95
C ILE A 33 2.83 1.15 6.74
N ARG A 34 3.11 1.86 7.83
CA ARG A 34 2.07 2.51 8.65
C ARG A 34 1.22 3.50 7.87
N SER A 35 1.85 4.34 7.05
CA SER A 35 1.13 5.29 6.19
C SER A 35 0.18 4.58 5.20
N THR A 36 0.55 3.38 4.75
CA THR A 36 -0.32 2.55 3.90
C THR A 36 -1.51 2.01 4.69
N PHE A 37 -1.30 1.55 5.93
CA PHE A 37 -2.40 1.16 6.83
C PHE A 37 -3.36 2.33 7.12
N ASP A 38 -2.83 3.52 7.38
CA ASP A 38 -3.64 4.74 7.58
C ASP A 38 -4.47 5.07 6.34
N SER A 39 -3.93 4.81 5.14
CA SER A 39 -4.66 4.99 3.88
C SER A 39 -5.78 3.96 3.72
N LEU A 40 -5.59 2.71 4.14
CA LEU A 40 -6.64 1.69 4.12
C LEU A 40 -7.81 2.05 5.04
N VAL A 41 -7.51 2.55 6.25
CA VAL A 41 -8.53 2.97 7.23
C VAL A 41 -9.43 4.07 6.67
N LYS A 42 -8.90 4.97 5.84
CA LYS A 42 -9.69 6.05 5.20
C LYS A 42 -10.63 5.58 4.10
N VAL A 43 -10.32 4.46 3.45
CA VAL A 43 -11.06 3.97 2.27
C VAL A 43 -12.08 2.90 2.63
N VAL A 44 -11.81 2.11 3.67
CA VAL A 44 -12.70 1.02 4.11
C VAL A 44 -13.73 1.58 5.10
N PRO A 45 -15.04 1.61 4.77
CA PRO A 45 -16.06 2.23 5.61
C PRO A 45 -16.18 1.61 7.01
N ASP A 46 -15.90 0.31 7.12
CA ASP A 46 -16.00 -0.45 8.36
C ASP A 46 -14.81 -0.26 9.32
N LEU A 47 -13.79 0.50 8.89
CA LEU A 47 -12.64 0.83 9.72
C LEU A 47 -12.79 2.21 10.35
N THR A 48 -12.38 2.30 11.61
CA THR A 48 -12.34 3.55 12.36
C THR A 48 -10.91 3.93 12.70
N GLU A 49 -10.65 5.22 12.93
CA GLU A 49 -9.31 5.72 13.30
C GLU A 49 -8.75 5.08 14.58
N SER A 50 -9.60 4.57 15.47
CA SER A 50 -9.17 3.83 16.66
C SER A 50 -8.60 2.44 16.35
N GLU A 51 -8.90 1.89 15.17
CA GLU A 51 -8.47 0.56 14.75
C GLU A 51 -7.20 0.58 13.90
N ASN A 52 -6.67 1.76 13.55
CA ASN A 52 -5.46 1.91 12.73
C ASN A 52 -4.20 1.24 13.33
N ARG A 53 -4.21 0.99 14.66
CA ARG A 53 -3.10 0.31 15.36
C ARG A 53 -3.16 -1.21 15.30
N SER A 54 -4.29 -1.79 14.89
CA SER A 54 -4.48 -3.24 14.82
C SER A 54 -4.30 -3.72 13.38
N GLU A 55 -3.10 -4.18 13.04
CA GLU A 55 -2.80 -4.71 11.70
C GLU A 55 -3.78 -5.82 11.29
N TYR A 56 -4.09 -6.73 12.22
CA TYR A 56 -5.04 -7.82 11.98
C TYR A 56 -6.45 -7.31 11.66
N ALA A 57 -6.97 -6.34 12.44
CA ALA A 57 -8.31 -5.81 12.21
C ALA A 57 -8.39 -5.07 10.86
N VAL A 58 -7.38 -4.24 10.54
CA VAL A 58 -7.31 -3.53 9.25
C VAL A 58 -7.31 -4.51 8.09
N LEU A 59 -6.43 -5.52 8.10
CA LEU A 59 -6.34 -6.50 7.01
C LEU A 59 -7.62 -7.33 6.87
N SER A 60 -8.18 -7.79 8.00
CA SER A 60 -9.39 -8.62 8.01
C SER A 60 -10.59 -7.88 7.44
N LYS A 61 -10.86 -6.67 7.93
CA LYS A 61 -11.97 -5.83 7.46
C LYS A 61 -11.78 -5.39 6.00
N THR A 62 -10.56 -5.02 5.61
CA THR A 62 -10.24 -4.70 4.20
C THR A 62 -10.53 -5.89 3.29
N SER A 63 -10.13 -7.10 3.68
CA SER A 63 -10.39 -8.32 2.90
C SER A 63 -11.88 -8.62 2.76
N ASN A 64 -12.67 -8.40 3.82
CA ASN A 64 -14.12 -8.53 3.77
C ASN A 64 -14.75 -7.49 2.84
N TYR A 65 -14.31 -6.24 2.92
CA TYR A 65 -14.82 -5.18 2.07
C TYR A 65 -14.56 -5.43 0.59
N ILE A 66 -13.37 -5.92 0.22
CA ILE A 66 -13.07 -6.33 -1.16
C ILE A 66 -14.03 -7.43 -1.64
N ARG A 67 -14.33 -8.43 -0.80
CA ARG A 67 -15.29 -9.48 -1.14
C ARG A 67 -16.69 -8.90 -1.37
N GLN A 68 -17.12 -7.99 -0.49
CA GLN A 68 -18.42 -7.33 -0.62
C GLN A 68 -18.52 -6.51 -1.90
N LEU A 69 -17.51 -5.68 -2.20
CA LEU A 69 -17.48 -4.88 -3.43
C LEU A 69 -17.59 -5.72 -4.70
N ARG A 70 -17.00 -6.92 -4.73
CA ARG A 70 -17.13 -7.86 -5.86
C ARG A 70 -18.55 -8.37 -6.02
N VAL A 71 -19.20 -8.77 -4.91
CA VAL A 71 -20.59 -9.23 -4.91
C VAL A 71 -21.52 -8.09 -5.35
N ASP A 72 -21.31 -6.89 -4.83
CA ASP A 72 -22.12 -5.71 -5.18
C ASP A 72 -21.92 -5.32 -6.65
N ASN A 73 -20.69 -5.38 -7.17
CA ASN A 73 -20.43 -5.14 -8.58
C ASN A 73 -21.20 -6.13 -9.47
N GLN A 74 -21.09 -7.44 -9.19
CA GLN A 74 -21.84 -8.47 -9.93
C GLN A 74 -23.36 -8.22 -9.90
N ARG A 75 -23.89 -7.83 -8.75
CA ARG A 75 -25.30 -7.47 -8.60
C ARG A 75 -25.66 -6.26 -9.45
N LEU A 76 -24.84 -5.22 -9.45
CA LEU A 76 -25.07 -4.00 -10.23
C LEU A 76 -25.01 -4.27 -11.74
N LEU A 77 -24.07 -5.11 -12.20
CA LEU A 77 -23.98 -5.54 -13.59
C LEU A 77 -25.25 -6.29 -14.02
N GLN A 78 -25.77 -7.17 -13.16
CA GLN A 78 -27.00 -7.89 -13.43
C GLN A 78 -28.20 -6.94 -13.55
N ILE A 79 -28.32 -5.96 -12.64
CA ILE A 79 -29.36 -4.93 -12.69
C ILE A 79 -29.23 -4.07 -13.95
N ALA A 80 -28.02 -3.68 -14.32
CA ALA A 80 -27.76 -2.89 -15.53
C ALA A 80 -28.22 -3.66 -16.78
N LYS A 81 -27.86 -4.95 -16.87
CA LYS A 81 -28.29 -5.84 -17.96
C LYS A 81 -29.81 -5.96 -18.04
N GLU A 82 -30.50 -6.17 -16.92
CA GLU A 82 -31.96 -6.27 -16.86
C GLU A 82 -32.66 -4.98 -17.30
N ARG A 83 -32.04 -3.84 -17.02
CA ARG A 83 -32.54 -2.50 -17.41
C ARG A 83 -32.10 -2.07 -18.81
N GLY A 84 -31.33 -2.90 -19.52
CA GLY A 84 -30.78 -2.56 -20.84
C GLY A 84 -29.76 -1.42 -20.81
N ILE A 85 -29.11 -1.17 -19.67
CA ILE A 85 -28.05 -0.18 -19.53
C ILE A 85 -26.77 -0.79 -20.08
N GLU A 86 -26.16 -0.10 -21.04
CA GLU A 86 -24.87 -0.50 -21.60
C GLU A 86 -23.75 -0.25 -20.60
N VAL A 87 -22.99 -1.30 -20.28
CA VAL A 87 -21.84 -1.24 -19.38
C VAL A 87 -20.56 -1.32 -20.21
N PRO A 88 -19.54 -0.49 -19.91
CA PRO A 88 -18.20 -0.60 -20.50
C PRO A 88 -17.60 -2.02 -20.36
N ASP A 89 -16.85 -2.47 -21.36
CA ASP A 89 -16.30 -3.83 -21.40
C ASP A 89 -15.28 -4.10 -20.27
N ASP A 90 -14.55 -3.08 -19.83
CA ASP A 90 -13.58 -3.15 -18.73
C ASP A 90 -14.21 -3.43 -17.37
N LEU A 91 -15.52 -3.31 -17.25
CA LEU A 91 -16.28 -3.56 -16.01
C LEU A 91 -17.06 -4.88 -16.03
N LYS A 92 -16.97 -5.68 -17.11
CA LYS A 92 -17.73 -6.93 -17.27
C LYS A 92 -17.05 -8.18 -16.70
N GLU A 93 -15.81 -8.07 -16.21
CA GLU A 93 -15.02 -9.13 -15.56
C GLU A 93 -15.07 -9.04 -14.02
#